data_AF-A0AA85KF20-F1
#
_entry.id   AF-A0AA85KF20-F1
#
_cell.length_a   1.000
_cell.length_b   1.000
_cell.length_c   1.000
_cell.angle_alpha   90.00
_cell.angle_beta   90.00
_cell.angle_gamma   90.00
#
_symmetry.space_group_name_H-M   'P 1'
#
loop_
_entity.id
_entity.type
_entity.pdbx_description
1 polymer ?
#
loop_
_entity_poly.entity_id
_entity_poly.type
_entity_poly.pdbx_seq_one_letter_code
_entity_poly.pdbx_strand_id
1 'polypeptide(L)'
;MVHNHPCSRVYMQNDPWYRRLTVEEKENIEPLLQQSHSSDEIIMHVKEKYNKDITRIDVKNMKAAVNKGISSRRDIFEFLKSRGKLMEYYSDEPIRNSLTRICFATYEQMELYKQFPEVVGIDSTYNTNKGKYSLFQLLVTDNFGRGRPVLFAWTRKEFKRDVVWILDCFRQIMEDTSKTESFIMDCAQAEIAAVKLTHRQAHIVLCSFHVCRAFCRKTRNPIVKNYLCRLVQCKRRSEFNFYFRVISRLDANVSQYLQRRWMHRRELWAACFRDNVLTFGNDTNNRVESSHKQMKRFLQRSDSLHKIFQ
;
A
#
# COMPACT_ATOMS: atom_id res chain seq x y z
N MET A 1 22.72 -53.27 -7.97
CA MET A 1 21.53 -52.50 -8.37
C MET A 1 21.49 -52.46 -9.88
N VAL A 2 20.42 -52.94 -10.50
CA VAL A 2 20.21 -52.87 -11.95
C VAL A 2 19.33 -51.65 -12.22
N HIS A 3 19.88 -50.64 -12.88
CA HIS A 3 19.11 -49.45 -13.28
C HIS A 3 18.36 -49.76 -14.59
N ASN A 4 17.10 -49.35 -14.67
CA ASN A 4 16.23 -49.48 -15.85
C ASN A 4 16.43 -48.34 -16.87
N HIS A 5 17.54 -47.60 -16.77
CA HIS A 5 17.94 -46.55 -17.69
C HIS A 5 19.48 -46.51 -17.81
N PRO A 6 20.04 -45.93 -18.89
CA PRO A 6 21.47 -45.72 -19.00
C PRO A 6 21.97 -44.82 -17.86
N CYS A 7 22.95 -45.27 -17.08
CA CYS A 7 23.70 -44.42 -16.15
C CYS A 7 24.68 -43.55 -16.93
N SER A 8 24.18 -42.56 -17.66
CA SER A 8 25.01 -41.55 -18.30
C SER A 8 25.19 -40.33 -17.39
N ARG A 9 26.30 -39.61 -17.56
CA ARG A 9 26.60 -38.36 -16.83
C ARG A 9 25.46 -37.32 -16.95
N VAL A 10 24.71 -37.34 -18.05
CA VAL A 10 23.56 -36.46 -18.32
C VAL A 10 22.34 -36.84 -17.48
N TYR A 11 22.07 -38.14 -17.26
CA TYR A 11 20.97 -38.59 -16.40
C TYR A 11 21.30 -38.41 -14.90
N MET A 12 22.57 -38.53 -14.51
CA MET A 12 23.00 -38.31 -13.12
C MET A 12 22.92 -36.84 -12.69
N GLN A 13 23.08 -35.87 -13.59
CA GLN A 13 22.99 -34.43 -13.26
C GLN A 13 21.62 -34.00 -12.72
N ASN A 14 20.55 -34.70 -13.10
CA ASN A 14 19.20 -34.40 -12.64
C ASN A 14 18.83 -35.09 -11.31
N ASP A 15 19.66 -36.03 -10.85
CA ASP A 15 19.42 -36.76 -9.62
C ASP A 15 19.56 -35.83 -8.39
N PRO A 16 18.61 -35.88 -7.42
CA PRO A 16 18.65 -35.06 -6.21
C PRO A 16 19.98 -35.07 -5.46
N TRP A 17 20.73 -36.17 -5.54
CA TRP A 17 22.00 -36.33 -4.85
C TRP A 17 23.09 -35.39 -5.39
N TYR A 18 23.17 -35.20 -6.72
CA TYR A 18 24.17 -34.32 -7.35
C TYR A 18 23.78 -32.83 -7.30
N ARG A 19 22.51 -32.52 -7.04
CA ARG A 19 22.00 -31.16 -6.84
C ARG A 19 22.15 -30.67 -5.39
N ARG A 20 22.53 -31.55 -4.46
CA ARG A 20 22.53 -31.22 -3.03
C ARG A 20 23.67 -30.26 -2.68
N LEU A 21 23.31 -29.13 -2.08
CA LEU A 21 24.29 -28.23 -1.48
C LEU A 21 24.84 -28.80 -0.16
N THR A 22 26.15 -28.60 0.08
CA THR A 22 26.80 -28.87 1.36
C THR A 22 26.28 -27.89 2.42
N VAL A 23 26.65 -28.11 3.69
CA VAL A 23 26.25 -27.22 4.79
C VAL A 23 26.84 -25.82 4.58
N GLU A 24 28.14 -25.74 4.30
CA GLU A 24 28.85 -24.48 4.03
C GLU A 24 28.30 -23.76 2.79
N GLU A 25 27.98 -24.47 1.71
CA GLU A 25 27.36 -23.86 0.52
C GLU A 25 25.98 -23.28 0.84
N LYS A 26 25.20 -23.92 1.71
CA LYS A 26 23.89 -23.41 2.16
C LYS A 26 24.00 -22.14 2.99
N GLU A 27 24.92 -22.11 3.94
CA GLU A 27 25.19 -20.93 4.77
C GLU A 27 25.61 -19.74 3.90
N ASN A 28 26.46 -19.98 2.91
CA ASN A 28 26.93 -18.95 1.98
C ASN A 28 25.83 -18.36 1.09
N ILE A 29 24.80 -19.13 0.75
CA ILE A 29 23.68 -18.63 -0.07
C ILE A 29 22.50 -18.15 0.78
N GLU A 30 22.54 -18.30 2.11
CA GLU A 30 21.44 -17.91 2.98
C GLU A 30 21.05 -16.42 2.87
N PRO A 31 22.00 -15.45 2.84
CA PRO A 31 21.66 -14.04 2.61
C PRO A 31 20.95 -13.83 1.26
N LEU A 32 21.38 -14.56 0.22
CA LEU A 32 20.76 -14.49 -1.10
C LEU A 32 19.36 -15.13 -1.11
N LEU A 33 19.16 -16.22 -0.38
CA LEU A 33 17.85 -16.86 -0.19
C LEU A 33 16.86 -15.94 0.53
N GLN A 34 17.34 -15.12 1.48
CA GLN A 34 16.54 -14.16 2.24
C GLN A 34 16.22 -12.89 1.43
N GLN A 35 17.18 -12.38 0.64
CA GLN A 35 17.04 -11.08 -0.03
C GLN A 35 16.51 -11.17 -1.46
N SER A 36 16.84 -12.22 -2.23
CA SER A 36 16.42 -12.31 -3.64
C SER A 36 14.99 -12.84 -3.76
N HIS A 37 14.17 -12.17 -4.56
CA HIS A 37 12.82 -12.63 -4.90
C HIS A 37 12.78 -13.50 -6.17
N SER A 38 13.88 -13.61 -6.91
CA SER A 38 13.97 -14.37 -8.16
C SER A 38 14.57 -15.74 -7.92
N SER A 39 13.77 -16.80 -8.15
CA SER A 39 14.32 -18.16 -8.13
C SER A 39 15.38 -18.38 -9.21
N ASP A 40 15.27 -17.69 -10.34
CA ASP A 40 16.20 -17.85 -11.46
C ASP A 40 17.56 -17.23 -11.16
N GLU A 41 17.61 -16.09 -10.46
CA GLU A 41 18.87 -15.50 -9.98
C GLU A 41 19.60 -16.43 -9.01
N ILE A 42 18.85 -17.06 -8.10
CA ILE A 42 19.42 -18.00 -7.12
C ILE A 42 19.95 -19.25 -7.82
N ILE A 43 19.20 -19.79 -8.80
CA ILE A 43 19.65 -20.93 -9.61
C ILE A 43 20.93 -20.58 -10.37
N MET A 44 20.96 -19.40 -11.00
CA MET A 44 22.11 -18.93 -11.76
C MET A 44 23.34 -18.75 -10.86
N HIS A 45 23.18 -18.12 -9.69
CA HIS A 45 24.27 -17.95 -8.72
C HIS A 45 24.83 -19.29 -8.25
N VAL A 46 23.96 -20.25 -7.93
CA VAL A 46 24.40 -21.59 -7.50
C VAL A 46 25.09 -22.35 -8.63
N LYS A 47 24.62 -22.19 -9.86
CA LYS A 47 25.26 -22.78 -11.04
C LYS A 47 26.64 -22.18 -11.31
N GLU A 48 26.78 -20.86 -11.24
CA GLU A 48 28.05 -20.17 -11.47
C GLU A 48 29.08 -20.45 -10.38
N LYS A 49 28.66 -20.43 -9.11
CA LYS A 49 29.57 -20.54 -7.96
C LYS A 49 29.92 -21.97 -7.58
N TYR A 50 28.96 -22.89 -7.67
CA TYR A 50 29.10 -24.26 -7.18
C TYR A 50 28.93 -25.32 -8.27
N ASN A 51 28.68 -24.91 -9.52
CA ASN A 51 28.43 -25.80 -10.67
C ASN A 51 27.33 -26.85 -10.43
N LYS A 52 26.29 -26.47 -9.68
CA LYS A 52 25.16 -27.34 -9.34
C LYS A 52 23.89 -26.89 -10.04
N ASP A 53 23.24 -27.84 -10.71
CA ASP A 53 21.99 -27.61 -11.47
C ASP A 53 20.77 -27.73 -10.55
N ILE A 54 20.63 -26.80 -9.60
CA ILE A 54 19.48 -26.78 -8.70
C ILE A 54 18.19 -26.37 -9.42
N THR A 55 17.06 -26.90 -8.97
CA THR A 55 15.75 -26.64 -9.55
C THR A 55 15.01 -25.54 -8.77
N ARG A 56 13.94 -25.00 -9.37
CA ARG A 56 13.02 -24.08 -8.68
C ARG A 56 12.37 -24.71 -7.43
N ILE A 57 12.19 -26.03 -7.42
CA ILE A 57 11.65 -26.77 -6.26
C ILE A 57 12.69 -26.78 -5.13
N ASP A 58 13.97 -26.98 -5.45
CA ASP A 58 15.03 -26.94 -4.45
C ASP A 58 15.15 -25.55 -3.82
N VAL A 59 15.12 -24.49 -4.64
CA VAL A 59 15.10 -23.10 -4.14
C VAL A 59 13.91 -22.86 -3.22
N LYS A 60 12.72 -23.32 -3.61
CA LYS A 60 11.51 -23.20 -2.77
C LYS A 60 11.69 -23.92 -1.43
N ASN A 61 12.24 -25.13 -1.43
CA ASN A 61 12.49 -25.92 -0.23
C ASN A 61 13.57 -25.30 0.66
N MET A 62 14.62 -24.74 0.07
CA MET A 62 15.69 -24.04 0.80
C MET A 62 15.19 -22.74 1.42
N LYS A 63 14.43 -21.92 0.69
CA LYS A 63 13.75 -20.74 1.25
C LYS A 63 12.81 -21.11 2.38
N ALA A 64 12.03 -22.18 2.22
CA ALA A 64 11.17 -22.67 3.28
C ALA A 64 11.97 -23.14 4.52
N ALA A 65 13.16 -23.72 4.32
CA ALA A 65 14.04 -24.15 5.41
C ALA A 65 14.68 -22.98 6.15
N VAL A 66 15.14 -21.95 5.44
CA VAL A 66 15.66 -20.70 6.04
C VAL A 66 14.55 -19.96 6.80
N ASN A 67 13.35 -19.93 6.23
CA ASN A 67 12.19 -19.30 6.86
C ASN A 67 11.54 -20.16 7.96
N LYS A 68 12.12 -21.32 8.36
CA LYS A 68 11.58 -22.15 9.44
C LYS A 68 11.53 -21.45 10.79
N GLY A 69 12.27 -20.36 10.99
CA GLY A 69 12.19 -19.52 12.19
C GLY A 69 10.93 -18.63 12.27
N ILE A 70 10.23 -18.44 11.15
CA ILE A 70 9.01 -17.64 11.05
C ILE A 70 7.87 -18.56 10.61
N SER A 71 7.47 -19.44 11.51
CA SER A 71 6.52 -20.53 11.24
C SER A 71 5.11 -20.22 11.73
N SER A 72 4.99 -19.32 12.70
CA SER A 72 3.74 -18.97 13.37
C SER A 72 3.43 -17.47 13.27
N ARG A 73 2.17 -17.10 13.50
CA ARG A 73 1.76 -15.69 13.65
C ARG A 73 2.56 -15.00 14.75
N ARG A 74 2.88 -15.72 15.84
CA ARG A 74 3.63 -15.17 16.97
C ARG A 74 5.04 -14.80 16.53
N ASP A 75 5.72 -15.69 15.80
CA ASP A 75 7.09 -15.46 15.32
C ASP A 75 7.17 -14.22 14.43
N ILE A 76 6.17 -14.03 13.55
CA ILE A 76 6.05 -12.82 12.73
C ILE A 76 5.88 -11.59 13.60
N PHE A 77 5.01 -11.64 14.62
CA PHE A 77 4.72 -10.48 15.44
C PHE A 77 5.92 -10.10 16.29
N GLU A 78 6.65 -11.07 16.82
CA GLU A 78 7.94 -10.84 17.49
C GLU A 78 8.97 -10.27 16.52
N PHE A 79 9.06 -10.81 15.30
CA PHE A 79 9.93 -10.26 14.26
C PHE A 79 9.59 -8.79 13.95
N LEU A 80 8.31 -8.46 13.73
CA LEU A 80 7.86 -7.10 13.50
C LEU A 80 8.17 -6.18 14.70
N LYS A 81 7.87 -6.63 15.92
CA LYS A 81 8.19 -5.89 17.16
C LYS A 81 9.69 -5.66 17.35
N SER A 82 10.54 -6.57 16.89
CA SER A 82 11.99 -6.36 16.92
C SER A 82 12.48 -5.31 15.91
N ARG A 83 11.68 -4.99 14.88
CA ARG A 83 12.03 -4.06 13.80
C ARG A 83 11.25 -2.74 13.85
N GLY A 84 10.28 -2.61 14.76
CA GLY A 84 9.43 -1.43 14.88
C GLY A 84 8.28 -1.60 15.85
N LYS A 85 7.21 -0.83 15.66
CA LYS A 85 6.03 -0.84 16.54
C LYS A 85 4.86 -1.54 15.86
N LEU A 86 4.27 -2.52 16.55
CA LEU A 86 3.11 -3.29 16.10
C LEU A 86 1.93 -3.05 17.04
N MET A 87 0.79 -2.68 16.47
CA MET A 87 -0.49 -2.53 17.17
C MET A 87 -1.49 -3.56 16.64
N GLU A 88 -2.23 -4.16 17.56
CA GLU A 88 -3.14 -5.27 17.29
C GLU A 88 -4.54 -4.92 17.83
N TYR A 89 -5.59 -5.23 17.07
CA TYR A 89 -6.97 -5.12 17.55
C TYR A 89 -7.71 -6.43 17.34
N TYR A 90 -8.21 -6.99 18.42
CA TYR A 90 -9.00 -8.20 18.45
C TYR A 90 -10.49 -7.89 18.49
N SER A 91 -11.31 -8.75 17.90
CA SER A 91 -12.75 -8.60 17.90
C SER A 91 -13.30 -8.50 19.32
N ASP A 92 -14.24 -7.58 19.54
CA ASP A 92 -14.99 -7.46 20.80
C ASP A 92 -16.02 -8.60 20.99
N GLU A 93 -16.15 -9.51 20.00
CA GLU A 93 -17.06 -10.66 20.08
C GLU A 93 -16.56 -11.69 21.13
N PRO A 94 -17.37 -11.99 22.18
CA PRO A 94 -16.94 -12.82 23.32
C PRO A 94 -16.46 -14.23 22.96
N ILE A 95 -16.99 -14.80 21.87
CA ILE A 95 -16.80 -16.20 21.49
C ILE A 95 -15.61 -16.38 20.54
N ARG A 96 -15.11 -15.30 19.93
CA ARG A 96 -14.11 -15.38 18.87
C ARG A 96 -13.09 -14.25 19.00
N ASN A 97 -12.07 -14.48 19.83
CA ASN A 97 -10.86 -13.66 19.96
C ASN A 97 -10.04 -13.66 18.65
N SER A 98 -10.61 -13.07 17.61
CA SER A 98 -10.08 -13.05 16.26
C SER A 98 -9.46 -11.70 15.99
N LEU A 99 -8.22 -11.70 15.51
CA LEU A 99 -7.50 -10.49 15.13
C LEU A 99 -8.21 -9.84 13.95
N THR A 100 -8.72 -8.61 14.10
CA THR A 100 -9.49 -7.92 13.07
C THR A 100 -8.76 -6.74 12.45
N ARG A 101 -7.78 -6.17 13.17
CA ARG A 101 -6.93 -5.09 12.67
C ARG A 101 -5.48 -5.25 13.14
N ILE A 102 -4.56 -4.85 12.28
CA ILE A 102 -3.12 -4.81 12.53
C ILE A 102 -2.59 -3.50 11.99
N CYS A 103 -1.67 -2.88 12.70
CA CYS A 103 -0.99 -1.67 12.26
C CYS A 103 0.49 -1.77 12.62
N PHE A 104 1.37 -1.45 11.67
CA PHE A 104 2.80 -1.63 11.82
C PHE A 104 3.59 -0.53 11.11
N ALA A 105 4.67 -0.09 11.75
CA ALA A 105 5.73 0.68 11.12
C ALA A 105 7.09 0.21 11.65
N THR A 106 8.10 0.15 10.77
CA THR A 106 9.49 -0.07 11.18
C THR A 106 10.08 1.20 11.82
N TYR A 107 11.17 1.07 12.56
CA TYR A 107 11.90 2.23 13.08
C TYR A 107 12.38 3.17 11.96
N GLU A 108 12.83 2.63 10.83
CA GLU A 108 13.23 3.40 9.66
C GLU A 108 12.06 4.22 9.08
N GLN A 109 10.86 3.66 9.06
CA GLN A 109 9.65 4.34 8.61
C GLN A 109 9.22 5.46 9.57
N MET A 110 9.40 5.25 10.87
CA MET A 110 9.15 6.28 11.88
C MET A 110 10.12 7.45 11.72
N GLU A 111 11.42 7.18 11.54
CA GLU A 111 12.42 8.22 11.27
C GLU A 111 12.16 8.95 9.96
N LEU A 112 11.70 8.22 8.92
CA LEU A 112 11.33 8.83 7.66
C LEU A 112 10.14 9.78 7.79
N TYR A 113 9.14 9.42 8.59
CA TYR A 113 8.03 10.33 8.90
C TYR A 113 8.52 11.58 9.64
N LYS A 114 9.41 11.44 10.64
CA LYS A 114 9.99 12.60 11.35
C LYS A 114 10.70 13.58 10.43
N GLN A 115 11.30 13.10 9.33
CA GLN A 115 11.97 13.93 8.33
C GLN A 115 11.00 14.62 7.36
N PHE A 116 9.85 14.01 7.04
CA PHE A 116 8.89 14.53 6.06
C PHE A 116 7.43 14.46 6.55
N PRO A 117 7.09 15.06 7.70
CA PRO A 117 5.79 14.85 8.34
C PRO A 117 4.63 15.63 7.71
N GLU A 118 4.90 16.65 6.90
CA GLU A 118 3.97 17.73 6.55
C GLU A 118 2.79 17.26 5.69
N VAL A 119 3.06 16.34 4.76
CA VAL A 119 2.08 15.87 3.78
C VAL A 119 2.01 14.35 3.79
N VAL A 120 0.87 13.82 4.25
CA VAL A 120 0.63 12.38 4.35
C VAL A 120 -0.43 11.94 3.34
N GLY A 121 -0.08 11.00 2.46
CA GLY A 121 -1.04 10.27 1.63
C GLY A 121 -1.64 9.09 2.40
N ILE A 122 -2.95 8.87 2.29
CA ILE A 122 -3.63 7.68 2.79
C ILE A 122 -4.49 7.09 1.66
N ASP A 123 -4.48 5.77 1.54
CA ASP A 123 -5.35 5.02 0.64
C ASP A 123 -5.47 3.58 1.13
N SER A 124 -6.54 2.91 0.74
CA SER A 124 -6.68 1.48 0.90
C SER A 124 -6.57 0.73 -0.42
N THR A 125 -6.19 -0.55 -0.33
CA THR A 125 -6.41 -1.48 -1.42
C THR A 125 -7.01 -2.79 -0.93
N TYR A 126 -7.94 -3.30 -1.73
CA TYR A 126 -8.54 -4.62 -1.55
C TYR A 126 -7.75 -5.73 -2.26
N ASN A 127 -8.14 -6.97 -1.97
CA ASN A 127 -7.69 -8.21 -2.63
C ASN A 127 -6.19 -8.53 -2.51
N THR A 128 -5.55 -8.12 -1.42
CA THR A 128 -4.13 -8.43 -1.16
C THR A 128 -3.91 -9.77 -0.44
N ASN A 129 -4.98 -10.41 0.06
CA ASN A 129 -4.88 -11.60 0.90
C ASN A 129 -6.16 -12.45 0.94
N LYS A 130 -6.01 -13.71 1.34
CA LYS A 130 -7.08 -14.73 1.46
C LYS A 130 -8.15 -14.33 2.48
N GLY A 131 -7.75 -13.60 3.51
CA GLY A 131 -8.63 -13.11 4.58
C GLY A 131 -9.53 -11.95 4.18
N LYS A 132 -9.40 -11.43 2.94
CA LYS A 132 -10.11 -10.25 2.43
C LYS A 132 -9.90 -9.00 3.30
N TYR A 133 -8.75 -8.88 3.97
CA TYR A 133 -8.39 -7.64 4.65
C TYR A 133 -8.06 -6.58 3.60
N SER A 134 -8.52 -5.37 3.86
CA SER A 134 -8.05 -4.15 3.21
C SER A 134 -6.68 -3.78 3.75
N LEU A 135 -5.76 -3.45 2.85
CA LEU A 135 -4.45 -2.93 3.18
C LEU A 135 -4.47 -1.42 3.02
N PHE A 136 -4.30 -0.70 4.13
CA PHE A 136 -4.05 0.73 4.15
C PHE A 136 -2.56 1.01 4.18
N GLN A 137 -2.16 2.04 3.44
CA GLN A 137 -0.83 2.61 3.57
C GLN A 137 -0.93 4.10 3.86
N LEU A 138 -0.09 4.56 4.79
CA LEU A 138 0.23 5.97 4.93
C LEU A 138 1.60 6.20 4.30
N LEU A 139 1.69 7.21 3.45
CA LEU A 139 2.91 7.57 2.72
C LEU A 139 3.26 9.02 2.98
N VAL A 140 4.56 9.32 3.09
CA VAL A 140 5.08 10.69 2.98
C VAL A 140 5.69 10.90 1.59
N THR A 141 6.00 12.14 1.25
CA THR A 141 6.76 12.47 0.05
C THR A 141 8.18 12.90 0.45
N ASP A 142 9.20 12.16 -0.01
CA ASP A 142 10.59 12.52 0.25
C ASP A 142 11.06 13.72 -0.60
N ASN A 143 12.26 14.21 -0.34
CA ASN A 143 12.89 15.32 -1.07
C ASN A 143 13.12 15.05 -2.57
N PHE A 144 13.02 13.80 -3.03
CA PHE A 144 13.06 13.44 -4.45
C PHE A 144 11.65 13.37 -5.07
N GLY A 145 10.62 13.76 -4.33
CA GLY A 145 9.24 13.69 -4.74
C GLY A 145 8.69 12.27 -4.79
N ARG A 146 9.34 11.28 -4.16
CA ARG A 146 8.90 9.88 -4.16
C ARG A 146 7.98 9.62 -2.98
N GLY A 147 6.93 8.84 -3.21
CA GLY A 147 6.07 8.36 -2.15
C GLY A 147 6.79 7.27 -1.35
N ARG A 148 6.90 7.44 -0.04
CA ARG A 148 7.54 6.48 0.85
C ARG A 148 6.55 6.00 1.91
N PRO A 149 6.26 4.69 2.01
CA PRO A 149 5.40 4.15 3.06
C PRO A 149 6.02 4.38 4.42
N VAL A 150 5.24 4.97 5.33
CA VAL A 150 5.62 5.19 6.73
C VAL A 150 4.79 4.33 7.68
N LEU A 151 3.64 3.82 7.25
CA LEU A 151 2.83 2.93 8.06
C LEU A 151 1.98 2.03 7.18
N PHE A 152 1.84 0.78 7.61
CA PHE A 152 0.94 -0.20 7.02
C PHE A 152 -0.13 -0.59 8.02
N ALA A 153 -1.37 -0.74 7.55
CA ALA A 153 -2.42 -1.31 8.37
C ALA A 153 -3.30 -2.27 7.57
N TRP A 154 -3.81 -3.30 8.24
CA TRP A 154 -4.75 -4.27 7.69
C TRP A 154 -6.02 -4.23 8.49
N THR A 155 -7.17 -4.13 7.83
CA THR A 155 -8.48 -4.18 8.48
C THR A 155 -9.43 -5.09 7.73
N ARG A 156 -10.32 -5.80 8.43
CA ARG A 156 -11.39 -6.59 7.75
C ARG A 156 -12.48 -5.72 7.13
N LYS A 157 -12.62 -4.49 7.61
CA LYS A 157 -13.67 -3.53 7.28
C LYS A 157 -13.06 -2.14 7.16
N GLU A 158 -13.65 -1.31 6.32
CA GLU A 158 -13.23 0.08 6.09
C GLU A 158 -14.28 1.07 6.58
N PHE A 159 -14.96 0.78 7.69
CA PHE A 159 -15.86 1.75 8.28
C PHE A 159 -15.06 2.88 8.93
N LYS A 160 -15.72 4.02 9.20
CA LYS A 160 -15.11 5.16 9.88
C LYS A 160 -14.32 4.73 11.13
N ARG A 161 -14.90 3.86 11.98
CA ARG A 161 -14.24 3.37 13.20
C ARG A 161 -12.94 2.62 12.94
N ASP A 162 -12.85 1.90 11.82
CA ASP A 162 -11.66 1.13 11.45
C ASP A 162 -10.55 2.09 11.00
N VAL A 163 -10.89 3.12 10.22
CA VAL A 163 -9.92 4.16 9.81
C VAL A 163 -9.50 5.05 10.97
N VAL A 164 -10.43 5.38 11.89
CA VAL A 164 -10.10 6.10 13.14
C VAL A 164 -9.06 5.31 13.93
N TRP A 165 -9.26 4.00 14.10
CA TRP A 165 -8.28 3.15 14.77
C TRP A 165 -6.91 3.18 14.08
N ILE A 166 -6.85 3.15 12.74
CA ILE A 166 -5.59 3.27 11.99
C ILE A 166 -4.90 4.60 12.29
N LEU A 167 -5.64 5.71 12.25
CA LEU A 167 -5.10 7.04 12.51
C LEU A 167 -4.70 7.24 13.98
N ASP A 168 -5.36 6.56 14.92
CA ASP A 168 -4.95 6.54 16.33
C ASP A 168 -3.65 5.74 16.51
N CYS A 169 -3.50 4.60 15.84
CA CYS A 169 -2.22 3.88 15.79
C CYS A 169 -1.12 4.74 15.16
N PHE A 170 -1.41 5.48 14.10
CA PHE A 170 -0.44 6.40 13.49
C PHE A 170 0.06 7.43 14.51
N ARG A 171 -0.84 8.07 15.27
CA ARG A 171 -0.46 9.00 16.36
C ARG A 171 0.40 8.34 17.42
N GLN A 172 0.04 7.14 17.86
CA GLN A 172 0.78 6.42 18.91
C GLN A 172 2.15 5.92 18.45
N ILE A 173 2.23 5.43 17.21
CA ILE A 173 3.48 4.89 16.64
C ILE A 173 4.46 6.02 16.36
N MET A 174 4.00 7.09 15.71
CA MET A 174 4.83 8.24 15.32
C MET A 174 5.13 9.20 16.47
N GLU A 175 4.44 9.04 17.62
CA GLU A 175 4.55 9.84 18.86
C GLU A 175 4.05 11.28 18.72
N ASP A 176 4.47 12.00 17.68
CA ASP A 176 4.01 13.35 17.36
C ASP A 176 3.60 13.44 15.89
N THR A 177 2.31 13.69 15.65
CA THR A 177 1.78 13.94 14.30
C THR A 177 1.25 15.36 14.10
N SER A 178 1.55 16.27 15.04
CA SER A 178 1.10 17.67 14.99
C SER A 178 1.64 18.43 13.77
N LYS A 179 2.79 17.99 13.26
CA LYS A 179 3.42 18.53 12.05
C LYS A 179 2.75 18.12 10.74
N THR A 180 1.82 17.16 10.75
CA THR A 180 1.08 16.82 9.53
C THR A 180 0.05 17.90 9.23
N GLU A 181 0.37 18.74 8.26
CA GLU A 181 -0.48 19.84 7.81
C GLU A 181 -1.57 19.40 6.83
N SER A 182 -1.31 18.35 6.04
CA SER A 182 -2.24 17.90 5.00
C SER A 182 -2.31 16.39 4.86
N PHE A 183 -3.54 15.89 4.68
CA PHE A 183 -3.80 14.53 4.23
C PHE A 183 -4.29 14.51 2.78
N ILE A 184 -3.62 13.71 1.94
CA ILE A 184 -4.02 13.45 0.56
C ILE A 184 -4.70 12.09 0.50
N MET A 185 -5.93 12.04 0.01
CA MET A 185 -6.73 10.80 0.03
C MET A 185 -7.66 10.69 -1.17
N ASP A 186 -8.35 9.56 -1.29
CA ASP A 186 -9.38 9.38 -2.29
C ASP A 186 -10.69 10.12 -1.89
N CYS A 187 -11.85 9.69 -2.39
CA CYS A 187 -13.14 10.31 -2.02
C CYS A 187 -13.92 9.50 -0.97
N ALA A 188 -13.27 8.61 -0.23
CA ALA A 188 -13.90 7.73 0.75
C ALA A 188 -14.42 8.53 1.96
N GLN A 189 -15.73 8.44 2.18
CA GLN A 189 -16.39 9.17 3.27
C GLN A 189 -15.88 8.71 4.67
N ALA A 190 -15.48 7.45 4.80
CA ALA A 190 -14.92 6.91 6.03
C ALA A 190 -13.56 7.56 6.36
N GLU A 191 -12.68 7.71 5.38
CA GLU A 191 -11.36 8.35 5.53
C GLU A 191 -11.50 9.83 5.87
N ILE A 192 -12.31 10.56 5.09
CA ILE A 192 -12.58 11.98 5.34
C ILE A 192 -13.12 12.19 6.76
N ALA A 193 -14.08 11.36 7.19
CA ALA A 193 -14.66 11.48 8.52
C ALA A 193 -13.70 11.07 9.65
N ALA A 194 -12.76 10.17 9.38
CA ALA A 194 -11.75 9.75 10.34
C ALA A 194 -10.68 10.82 10.51
N VAL A 195 -10.12 11.38 9.42
CA VAL A 195 -9.12 12.45 9.50
C VAL A 195 -9.70 13.71 10.14
N LYS A 196 -10.93 14.10 9.79
CA LYS A 196 -11.61 15.21 10.49
C LYS A 196 -11.79 14.98 11.99
N LEU A 197 -11.85 13.72 12.44
CA LEU A 197 -12.00 13.40 13.85
C LEU A 197 -10.65 13.42 14.58
N THR A 198 -9.62 12.82 14.00
CA THR A 198 -8.32 12.55 14.65
C THR A 198 -7.27 13.63 14.42
N HIS A 199 -7.32 14.34 13.28
CA HIS A 199 -6.36 15.36 12.87
C HIS A 199 -7.10 16.64 12.42
N ARG A 200 -7.83 17.26 13.36
CA ARG A 200 -8.73 18.40 13.08
C ARG A 200 -8.05 19.63 12.48
N GLN A 201 -6.77 19.82 12.77
CA GLN A 201 -5.98 20.96 12.29
C GLN A 201 -5.41 20.71 10.89
N ALA A 202 -5.32 19.44 10.46
CA ALA A 202 -4.80 19.11 9.14
C ALA A 202 -5.85 19.37 8.06
N HIS A 203 -5.40 19.89 6.93
CA HIS A 203 -6.19 20.02 5.72
C HIS A 203 -6.44 18.66 5.07
N ILE A 204 -7.58 18.51 4.39
CA ILE A 204 -7.88 17.32 3.60
C ILE A 204 -7.89 17.71 2.12
N VAL A 205 -7.09 17.01 1.34
CA VAL A 205 -6.94 17.20 -0.10
C VAL A 205 -7.39 15.92 -0.82
N LEU A 206 -8.55 15.99 -1.47
CA LEU A 206 -9.04 14.88 -2.28
C LEU A 206 -8.25 14.82 -3.58
N CYS A 207 -7.86 13.60 -3.94
CA CYS A 207 -7.17 13.28 -5.18
C CYS A 207 -7.97 13.76 -6.38
N SER A 208 -7.38 14.67 -7.16
CA SER A 208 -8.02 15.27 -8.34
C SER A 208 -8.47 14.22 -9.36
N PHE A 209 -7.70 13.14 -9.56
CA PHE A 209 -8.09 12.03 -10.42
C PHE A 209 -9.40 11.36 -9.97
N HIS A 210 -9.52 11.07 -8.67
CA HIS A 210 -10.71 10.43 -8.12
C HIS A 210 -11.94 11.35 -8.17
N VAL A 211 -11.75 12.65 -7.93
CA VAL A 211 -12.81 13.66 -8.06
C VAL A 211 -13.27 13.78 -9.51
N CYS A 212 -12.34 13.92 -10.47
CA CYS A 212 -12.65 13.91 -11.91
C CYS A 212 -13.42 12.65 -12.30
N ARG A 213 -12.95 11.47 -11.85
CA ARG A 213 -13.63 10.20 -12.13
C ARG A 213 -15.02 10.14 -11.50
N ALA A 214 -15.23 10.71 -10.30
CA ALA A 214 -16.54 10.79 -9.66
C ALA A 214 -17.49 11.71 -10.44
N PHE A 215 -17.01 12.83 -10.94
CA PHE A 215 -17.80 13.80 -11.70
C PHE A 215 -18.15 13.26 -13.09
N CYS A 216 -17.16 12.73 -13.81
CA CYS A 216 -17.32 12.19 -15.15
C CYS A 216 -18.24 10.95 -15.22
N ARG A 217 -18.52 10.29 -14.09
CA ARG A 217 -19.54 9.22 -14.02
C ARG A 217 -20.98 9.74 -14.11
N LYS A 218 -21.21 11.04 -13.92
CA LYS A 218 -22.54 11.66 -13.92
C LYS A 218 -23.05 12.10 -15.28
N THR A 219 -22.21 11.98 -16.31
CA THR A 219 -22.60 12.31 -17.68
C THR A 219 -21.86 11.44 -18.67
N ARG A 220 -22.47 11.19 -19.83
CA ARG A 220 -21.78 10.54 -20.95
C ARG A 220 -21.18 11.56 -21.92
N ASN A 221 -21.58 12.82 -21.84
CA ASN A 221 -21.15 13.87 -22.76
C ASN A 221 -19.64 14.20 -22.58
N PRO A 222 -18.80 13.99 -23.63
CA PRO A 222 -17.36 14.22 -23.53
C PRO A 222 -16.99 15.69 -23.33
N ILE A 223 -17.78 16.63 -23.86
CA ILE A 223 -17.56 18.07 -23.69
C ILE A 223 -17.76 18.44 -22.21
N VAL A 224 -18.84 17.97 -21.59
CA VAL A 224 -19.10 18.20 -20.16
C VAL A 224 -18.01 17.58 -19.30
N LYS A 225 -17.53 16.36 -19.62
CA LYS A 225 -16.40 15.72 -18.93
C LYS A 225 -15.13 16.57 -18.98
N ASN A 226 -14.81 17.18 -20.13
CA ASN A 226 -13.65 18.07 -20.25
C ASN A 226 -13.76 19.27 -19.30
N TYR A 227 -14.94 19.93 -19.27
CA TYR A 227 -15.17 21.04 -18.36
C TYR A 227 -15.19 20.61 -16.89
N LEU A 228 -15.66 19.42 -16.55
CA LEU A 228 -15.61 18.89 -15.18
C LEU A 228 -14.16 18.70 -14.72
N CYS A 229 -13.28 18.16 -15.56
CA CYS A 229 -11.86 18.05 -15.21
C CYS A 229 -11.19 19.43 -15.06
N ARG A 230 -11.49 20.37 -15.96
CA ARG A 230 -11.00 21.76 -15.86
C ARG A 230 -11.51 22.46 -14.60
N LEU A 231 -12.76 22.22 -14.21
CA LEU A 231 -13.34 22.74 -12.96
C LEU A 231 -12.54 22.28 -11.72
N VAL A 232 -12.12 21.02 -11.68
CA VAL A 232 -11.32 20.47 -10.57
C VAL A 232 -9.91 21.06 -10.52
N GLN A 233 -9.28 21.24 -11.68
CA GLN A 233 -7.85 21.57 -11.80
C GLN A 233 -7.55 23.07 -11.91
N CYS A 234 -8.54 23.89 -12.25
CA CYS A 234 -8.34 25.33 -12.43
C CYS A 234 -7.76 25.98 -11.17
N LYS A 235 -6.82 26.91 -11.37
CA LYS A 235 -6.10 27.58 -10.29
C LYS A 235 -6.70 28.95 -9.95
N ARG A 236 -7.61 29.48 -10.78
CA ARG A 236 -8.27 30.76 -10.54
C ARG A 236 -9.76 30.59 -10.27
N ARG A 237 -10.29 31.34 -9.30
CA ARG A 237 -11.73 31.34 -8.98
C ARG A 237 -12.60 31.85 -10.12
N SER A 238 -12.09 32.77 -10.95
CA SER A 238 -12.79 33.25 -12.15
C SER A 238 -13.01 32.12 -13.18
N GLU A 239 -11.99 31.29 -13.42
CA GLU A 239 -12.07 30.10 -14.28
C GLU A 239 -13.04 29.07 -13.71
N PHE A 240 -12.99 28.82 -12.40
CA PHE A 240 -13.94 27.94 -11.73
C PHE A 240 -15.39 28.36 -11.99
N ASN A 241 -15.69 29.64 -11.75
CA ASN A 241 -17.02 30.21 -11.96
C ASN A 241 -17.42 30.18 -13.45
N PHE A 242 -16.47 30.34 -14.36
CA PHE A 242 -16.71 30.20 -15.80
C PHE A 242 -17.07 28.76 -16.17
N TYR A 243 -16.23 27.78 -15.82
CA TYR A 243 -16.47 26.38 -16.14
C TYR A 243 -17.76 25.86 -15.51
N PHE A 244 -18.05 26.26 -14.26
CA PHE A 244 -19.30 25.88 -13.61
C PHE A 244 -20.54 26.43 -14.33
N ARG A 245 -20.48 27.67 -14.84
CA ARG A 245 -21.54 28.25 -15.67
C ARG A 245 -21.72 27.51 -17.00
N VAL A 246 -20.62 27.14 -17.66
CA VAL A 246 -20.66 26.35 -18.90
C VAL A 246 -21.30 24.98 -18.64
N ILE A 247 -20.87 24.26 -17.60
CA ILE A 247 -21.46 22.97 -17.20
C ILE A 247 -22.96 23.14 -16.92
N SER A 248 -23.36 24.20 -16.22
CA SER A 248 -24.77 24.45 -15.89
C SER A 248 -25.65 24.67 -17.11
N ARG A 249 -25.12 25.24 -18.19
CA ARG A 249 -25.83 25.41 -19.47
C ARG A 249 -25.88 24.13 -20.30
N LEU A 250 -24.82 23.33 -20.25
CA LEU A 250 -24.70 22.10 -21.01
C LEU A 250 -25.44 20.91 -20.38
N ASP A 251 -25.48 20.84 -19.04
CA ASP A 251 -26.03 19.71 -18.29
C ASP A 251 -26.49 20.16 -16.87
N ALA A 252 -27.75 20.57 -16.77
CA ALA A 252 -28.35 21.05 -15.52
C ALA A 252 -28.42 19.97 -14.42
N ASN A 253 -28.52 18.68 -14.81
CA ASN A 253 -28.55 17.57 -13.85
C ASN A 253 -27.18 17.41 -13.17
N VAL A 254 -26.10 17.49 -13.96
CA VAL A 254 -24.73 17.47 -13.43
C VAL A 254 -24.49 18.67 -12.53
N SER A 255 -24.86 19.88 -12.94
CA SER A 255 -24.64 21.08 -12.11
C SER A 255 -25.40 21.00 -10.79
N GLN A 256 -26.66 20.56 -10.79
CA GLN A 256 -27.45 20.37 -9.57
C GLN A 256 -26.83 19.30 -8.66
N TYR A 257 -26.32 18.20 -9.22
CA TYR A 257 -25.58 17.19 -8.46
C TYR A 257 -24.33 17.78 -7.78
N LEU A 258 -23.53 18.57 -8.52
CA LEU A 258 -22.34 19.22 -7.97
C LEU A 258 -22.70 20.20 -6.85
N GLN A 259 -23.72 21.05 -7.04
CA GLN A 259 -24.18 21.97 -6.00
C GLN A 259 -24.55 21.24 -4.71
N ARG A 260 -25.42 20.22 -4.83
CA ARG A 260 -25.94 19.48 -3.66
C ARG A 260 -24.87 18.68 -2.94
N ARG A 261 -23.93 18.06 -3.66
CA ARG A 261 -23.03 17.05 -3.09
C ARG A 261 -21.59 17.51 -2.90
N TRP A 262 -21.12 18.53 -3.62
CA TRP A 262 -19.69 18.87 -3.71
C TRP A 262 -19.35 20.33 -3.41
N MET A 263 -20.23 21.28 -3.71
CA MET A 263 -19.90 22.72 -3.59
C MET A 263 -19.69 23.20 -2.15
N HIS A 264 -20.43 22.63 -1.19
CA HIS A 264 -20.24 22.93 0.24
C HIS A 264 -18.86 22.49 0.77
N ARG A 265 -18.16 21.64 0.03
CA ARG A 265 -16.86 21.05 0.39
C ARG A 265 -15.79 21.29 -0.68
N ARG A 266 -15.94 22.37 -1.45
CA ARG A 266 -15.06 22.73 -2.59
C ARG A 266 -13.59 22.87 -2.22
N GLU A 267 -13.30 23.34 -1.02
CA GLU A 267 -11.94 23.49 -0.48
C GLU A 267 -11.18 22.16 -0.41
N LEU A 268 -11.87 21.02 -0.30
CA LEU A 268 -11.18 19.73 -0.27
C LEU A 268 -10.73 19.27 -1.66
N TRP A 269 -11.34 19.73 -2.77
CA TRP A 269 -11.13 19.12 -4.09
C TRP A 269 -10.80 20.09 -5.22
N ALA A 270 -11.22 21.34 -5.15
CA ALA A 270 -11.01 22.32 -6.21
C ALA A 270 -9.70 23.06 -5.99
N ALA A 271 -8.79 23.00 -6.97
CA ALA A 271 -7.44 23.53 -6.80
C ALA A 271 -7.40 25.05 -6.47
N CYS A 272 -8.27 25.86 -7.07
CA CYS A 272 -8.40 27.30 -6.83
C CYS A 272 -8.96 27.72 -5.45
N PHE A 273 -9.29 26.75 -4.58
CA PHE A 273 -9.70 27.00 -3.21
C PHE A 273 -8.67 26.50 -2.19
N ARG A 274 -7.47 26.12 -2.64
CA ARG A 274 -6.42 25.48 -1.83
C ARG A 274 -5.11 26.28 -1.79
N ASP A 275 -5.17 27.59 -2.07
CA ASP A 275 -3.96 28.44 -2.20
C ASP A 275 -3.09 28.45 -0.92
N ASN A 276 -3.70 28.23 0.25
CA ASN A 276 -3.01 28.19 1.55
C ASN A 276 -2.78 26.76 2.08
N VAL A 277 -2.96 25.72 1.26
CA VAL A 277 -2.81 24.32 1.69
C VAL A 277 -1.47 23.78 1.22
N LEU A 278 -0.62 23.36 2.15
CA LEU A 278 0.66 22.74 1.83
C LEU A 278 0.45 21.33 1.25
N THR A 279 0.86 21.13 0.00
CA THR A 279 0.75 19.81 -0.68
C THR A 279 2.03 19.36 -1.36
N PHE A 280 3.07 20.20 -1.41
CA PHE A 280 4.27 19.98 -2.23
C PHE A 280 3.95 19.64 -3.70
N GLY A 281 2.87 20.21 -4.23
CA GLY A 281 2.40 19.94 -5.60
C GLY A 281 1.73 18.57 -5.77
N ASN A 282 1.51 17.84 -4.68
CA ASN A 282 0.83 16.55 -4.71
C ASN A 282 -0.70 16.74 -4.69
N ASP A 283 -1.29 16.81 -5.88
CA ASP A 283 -2.75 16.92 -6.07
C ASP A 283 -3.41 15.54 -6.38
N THR A 284 -2.67 14.43 -6.28
CA THR A 284 -3.15 13.07 -6.61
C THR A 284 -2.70 12.03 -5.59
N ASN A 285 -3.40 10.89 -5.52
CA ASN A 285 -3.01 9.74 -4.70
C ASN A 285 -2.10 8.75 -5.44
N ASN A 286 -1.50 9.17 -6.57
CA ASN A 286 -0.77 8.28 -7.48
C ASN A 286 0.41 7.59 -6.78
N ARG A 287 1.02 8.25 -5.80
CA ARG A 287 2.12 7.71 -5.00
C ARG A 287 1.69 6.47 -4.21
N VAL A 288 0.54 6.55 -3.54
CA VAL A 288 -0.01 5.43 -2.77
C VAL A 288 -0.47 4.31 -3.72
N GLU A 289 -1.15 4.66 -4.81
CA GLU A 289 -1.56 3.67 -5.83
C GLU A 289 -0.37 2.95 -6.48
N SER A 290 0.72 3.67 -6.72
CA SER A 290 1.96 3.09 -7.26
C SER A 290 2.58 2.11 -6.26
N SER A 291 2.66 2.48 -4.98
CA SER A 291 3.10 1.58 -3.91
C SER A 291 2.23 0.33 -3.84
N HIS A 292 0.89 0.50 -3.91
CA HIS A 292 -0.05 -0.63 -3.99
C HIS A 292 0.24 -1.55 -5.17
N LYS A 293 0.51 -1.00 -6.36
CA LYS A 293 0.84 -1.79 -7.56
C LYS A 293 2.13 -2.57 -7.37
N GLN A 294 3.17 -1.97 -6.78
CA GLN A 294 4.43 -2.66 -6.52
C GLN A 294 4.22 -3.83 -5.55
N MET A 295 3.52 -3.61 -4.45
CA MET A 295 3.27 -4.65 -3.44
C MET A 295 2.39 -5.79 -4.01
N LYS A 296 1.40 -5.49 -4.84
CA LYS A 296 0.58 -6.51 -5.54
C LYS A 296 1.37 -7.37 -6.53
N ARG A 297 2.60 -7.01 -6.91
CA ARG A 297 3.45 -7.92 -7.70
C ARG A 297 3.94 -9.11 -6.87
N PHE A 298 4.02 -8.94 -5.55
CA PHE A 298 4.54 -9.94 -4.63
C PHE A 298 3.43 -10.62 -3.81
N LEU A 299 2.28 -9.96 -3.65
CA LEU A 299 1.12 -10.48 -2.94
C LEU A 299 0.05 -11.03 -3.89
N GLN A 300 -0.35 -12.28 -3.68
CA GLN A 300 -1.45 -12.93 -4.35
C GLN A 300 -2.69 -13.01 -3.44
N ARG A 301 -3.88 -13.07 -4.04
CA ARG A 301 -5.14 -13.17 -3.30
C ARG A 301 -5.25 -14.45 -2.45
N SER A 302 -4.57 -15.52 -2.86
CA SER A 302 -4.46 -16.78 -2.11
C SER A 302 -3.50 -16.69 -0.93
N ASP A 303 -2.64 -15.67 -0.90
CA ASP A 303 -1.67 -15.49 0.16
C ASP A 303 -2.40 -15.13 1.46
N SER A 304 -2.05 -15.85 2.50
CA SER A 304 -2.34 -15.48 3.88
C SER A 304 -1.68 -14.15 4.25
N LEU A 305 -2.22 -13.47 5.26
CA LEU A 305 -1.56 -12.32 5.88
C LEU A 305 -0.12 -12.62 6.32
N HIS A 306 0.20 -13.87 6.71
CA HIS A 306 1.55 -14.24 7.17
C HIS A 306 2.64 -13.96 6.12
N LYS A 307 2.33 -14.16 4.84
CA LYS A 307 3.27 -13.95 3.74
C LYS A 307 3.48 -12.46 3.42
N ILE A 308 2.58 -11.60 3.89
CA ILE A 308 2.72 -10.15 3.71
C ILE A 308 3.81 -9.57 4.62
N PHE A 309 4.11 -10.25 5.72
CA PHE A 309 5.07 -9.82 6.73
C PHE A 309 6.44 -10.53 6.63
N GLN A 310 6.62 -11.41 5.64
CA GLN A 310 7.89 -12.06 5.30
C GLN A 310 8.56 -11.30 4.15
#